data_AF-A0A136Q2P8-F1
#
_entry.id   AF-A0A136Q2P8-F1
#
_cell.length_a   1.000
_cell.length_b   1.000
_cell.length_c   1.000
_cell.angle_alpha   90.00
_cell.angle_beta   90.00
_cell.angle_gamma   90.00
#
_symmetry.space_group_name_H-M   'P 1'
#
loop_
_entity.id
_entity.type
_entity.pdbx_description
1 polymer ?
#
loop_
_entity_poly.entity_id
_entity_poly.type
_entity_poly.pdbx_seq_one_letter_code
_entity_poly.pdbx_strand_id
1 'polypeptide(L)'
;MVVIGYDEYEVIRLLDYAALTQEQCAEKMNVSRPTVTRMYDSARQKMADALVNGKTIRIEGGDVIVCAAMKPQCTHEKHCCHKAKNNQD
;
A
#
# COMPACT_ATOMS: atom_id res chain seq x y z
N MET A 1 -4.71 -6.18 -18.89
CA MET A 1 -3.83 -6.04 -17.72
C MET A 1 -4.15 -4.73 -17.02
N VAL A 2 -4.09 -4.69 -15.70
CA VAL A 2 -4.27 -3.48 -14.90
C VAL A 2 -3.02 -3.28 -14.03
N VAL A 3 -2.57 -2.03 -13.94
CA VAL A 3 -1.41 -1.64 -13.12
C VAL A 3 -1.88 -0.91 -11.88
N ILE A 4 -1.51 -1.42 -10.71
CA ILE A 4 -1.72 -0.80 -9.40
C ILE A 4 -0.39 -0.20 -8.95
N GLY A 5 -0.38 1.10 -8.66
CA GLY A 5 0.79 1.80 -8.13
C GLY A 5 1.17 1.31 -6.73
N TYR A 6 2.43 1.49 -6.31
CA TYR A 6 2.82 1.15 -4.94
C TYR A 6 2.05 1.96 -3.88
N ASP A 7 1.68 3.19 -4.20
CA ASP A 7 0.86 4.08 -3.37
C ASP A 7 -0.58 3.57 -3.25
N GLU A 8 -1.21 3.20 -4.37
CA GLU A 8 -2.54 2.58 -4.43
C GLU A 8 -2.57 1.25 -3.67
N TYR A 9 -1.55 0.42 -3.86
CA TYR A 9 -1.39 -0.82 -3.12
C TYR A 9 -1.26 -0.56 -1.60
N GLU A 10 -0.44 0.42 -1.21
CA GLU A 10 -0.24 0.74 0.21
C GLU A 10 -1.54 1.23 0.86
N VAL A 11 -2.35 2.02 0.15
CA VAL A 11 -3.67 2.44 0.64
C VAL A 11 -4.59 1.25 0.87
N ILE A 12 -4.65 0.30 -0.07
CA ILE A 12 -5.43 -0.93 0.10
C ILE A 12 -4.90 -1.75 1.29
N ARG A 13 -3.57 -1.87 1.43
CA ARG A 13 -2.96 -2.59 2.55
C ARG A 13 -3.28 -1.94 3.89
N LEU A 14 -3.25 -0.62 3.98
CA LEU A 14 -3.49 0.10 5.23
C LEU A 14 -4.98 0.13 5.60
N LEU A 15 -5.87 0.38 4.64
CA LEU A 15 -7.30 0.49 4.90
C LEU A 15 -7.98 -0.88 5.00
N ASP A 16 -7.81 -1.76 4.00
CA ASP A 16 -8.55 -3.01 3.92
C ASP A 16 -7.87 -4.16 4.70
N TYR A 17 -6.53 -4.24 4.66
CA TYR A 17 -5.80 -5.33 5.34
C TYR A 17 -5.42 -5.01 6.79
N ALA A 18 -4.91 -3.81 7.06
CA ALA A 18 -4.53 -3.38 8.41
C ALA A 18 -5.69 -2.71 9.18
N ALA A 19 -6.86 -2.54 8.54
CA ALA A 19 -8.08 -1.98 9.13
C ALA A 19 -7.88 -0.57 9.76
N LEU A 20 -7.00 0.25 9.18
CA LEU A 20 -6.81 1.63 9.62
C LEU A 20 -7.92 2.54 9.12
N THR A 21 -8.17 3.64 9.83
CA THR A 21 -9.05 4.71 9.34
C THR A 21 -8.39 5.50 8.21
N GLN A 22 -9.18 6.26 7.44
CA GLN A 22 -8.63 7.15 6.40
C GLN A 22 -7.69 8.20 7.00
N GLU A 23 -8.03 8.80 8.14
CA GLU A 23 -7.14 9.69 8.87
C GLU A 23 -5.80 9.03 9.23
N GLN A 24 -5.82 7.82 9.82
CA GLN A 24 -4.59 7.09 10.18
C GLN A 24 -3.74 6.71 8.95
N CYS A 25 -4.40 6.32 7.86
CA CYS A 25 -3.72 6.04 6.59
C CYS A 25 -3.04 7.29 6.03
N ALA A 26 -3.74 8.43 6.05
CA ALA A 26 -3.22 9.71 5.57
C ALA A 26 -1.99 10.17 6.38
N GLU A 27 -2.08 10.06 7.71
CA GLU A 27 -0.97 10.34 8.62
C GLU A 27 0.23 9.43 8.33
N LYS A 28 0.00 8.12 8.20
CA LYS A 28 1.06 7.13 7.96
C LYS A 28 1.75 7.29 6.61
N MET A 29 0.99 7.66 5.57
CA MET A 29 1.51 7.93 4.23
C MET A 29 2.03 9.37 4.07
N ASN A 30 1.87 10.22 5.10
CA ASN A 30 2.25 11.63 5.07
C ASN A 30 1.64 12.40 3.88
N VAL A 31 0.35 12.17 3.63
CA VAL A 31 -0.44 12.84 2.58
C VAL A 31 -1.76 13.37 3.15
N SER A 32 -2.48 14.19 2.38
CA SER A 32 -3.80 14.65 2.81
C SER A 32 -4.85 13.54 2.69
N ARG A 33 -5.86 13.57 3.56
CA ARG A 33 -6.99 12.62 3.50
C ARG A 33 -7.67 12.55 2.12
N PRO A 34 -7.95 13.66 1.41
CA PRO A 34 -8.49 13.58 0.05
C PRO A 34 -7.58 12.86 -0.95
N THR A 35 -6.26 12.89 -0.72
CA THR A 35 -5.29 12.14 -1.55
C THR A 35 -5.44 10.64 -1.31
N VAL A 36 -5.59 10.20 -0.05
CA VAL A 36 -5.92 8.80 0.29
C VAL A 36 -7.22 8.36 -0.37
N THR A 37 -8.27 9.19 -0.29
CA THR A 37 -9.56 8.87 -0.93
C THR A 37 -9.41 8.65 -2.43
N ARG A 38 -8.71 9.54 -3.15
CA ARG A 38 -8.49 9.38 -4.59
C ARG A 38 -7.69 8.12 -4.94
N MET A 39 -6.62 7.84 -4.21
CA MET A 39 -5.81 6.63 -4.42
C MET A 39 -6.63 5.36 -4.16
N TYR A 40 -7.44 5.36 -3.09
CA TYR A 40 -8.31 4.25 -2.73
C TYR A 40 -9.37 3.96 -3.80
N ASP A 41 -10.06 5.00 -4.27
CA ASP A 41 -11.10 4.88 -5.29
C ASP A 41 -10.51 4.35 -6.61
N SER A 42 -9.36 4.89 -7.02
CA SER A 42 -8.60 4.42 -8.20
C SER A 42 -8.20 2.95 -8.05
N ALA A 43 -7.61 2.57 -6.90
CA ALA A 43 -7.20 1.20 -6.61
C ALA A 43 -8.38 0.23 -6.66
N ARG A 44 -9.51 0.59 -6.05
CA ARG A 44 -10.72 -0.25 -6.06
C ARG A 44 -11.31 -0.41 -7.46
N GLN A 45 -11.35 0.65 -8.27
CA GLN A 45 -11.82 0.57 -9.65
C GLN A 45 -10.94 -0.36 -10.49
N LYS A 46 -9.62 -0.26 -10.33
CA LYS A 46 -8.63 -1.12 -10.99
C LYS A 46 -8.76 -2.58 -10.57
N MET A 47 -8.91 -2.84 -9.28
CA MET A 47 -9.14 -4.19 -8.75
C MET A 47 -10.45 -4.77 -9.30
N ALA A 48 -11.53 -4.00 -9.30
CA ALA A 48 -12.82 -4.44 -9.83
C ALA A 48 -12.73 -4.78 -11.33
N ASP A 49 -12.10 -3.91 -12.14
CA ASP A 49 -11.88 -4.17 -13.57
C ASP A 49 -11.07 -5.47 -13.79
N ALA A 50 -10.03 -5.67 -12.99
CA ALA A 50 -9.21 -6.87 -13.11
C ALA A 50 -9.97 -8.16 -12.76
N LEU A 51 -10.72 -8.15 -11.66
CA LEU A 51 -11.49 -9.30 -11.21
C LEU A 51 -12.65 -9.65 -12.16
N VAL A 52 -13.40 -8.65 -12.60
CA VAL A 52 -14.58 -8.85 -13.47
C VAL A 52 -14.17 -9.31 -14.86
N ASN A 53 -13.09 -8.73 -15.42
CA ASN A 53 -12.67 -9.00 -16.80
C ASN A 53 -11.51 -10.01 -16.89
N GLY A 54 -11.15 -10.68 -15.79
CA GLY A 54 -10.07 -11.66 -15.76
C GLY A 54 -8.69 -11.10 -16.17
N LYS A 55 -8.44 -9.82 -15.91
CA LYS A 55 -7.17 -9.18 -16.30
C LYS A 55 -6.10 -9.46 -15.25
N THR A 56 -4.87 -9.69 -15.69
CA THR A 56 -3.71 -9.74 -14.80
C THR A 56 -3.52 -8.41 -14.06
N ILE A 57 -3.28 -8.48 -12.74
CA ILE A 57 -2.87 -7.35 -11.91
C ILE A 57 -1.35 -7.33 -11.83
N ARG A 58 -0.75 -6.18 -12.09
CA ARG A 58 0.68 -5.93 -11.89
C ARG A 58 0.84 -4.77 -10.91
N ILE A 59 1.69 -4.95 -9.90
CA ILE A 59 1.98 -3.91 -8.91
C ILE A 59 3.34 -3.32 -9.25
N GLU A 60 3.38 -2.05 -9.62
CA GLU A 60 4.61 -1.36 -10.01
C GLU A 60 4.46 0.16 -10.08
N GLY A 61 5.60 0.86 -10.19
CA GLY A 61 5.66 2.30 -10.36
C GLY A 61 5.35 3.11 -9.10
N GLY A 62 5.42 4.43 -9.21
CA GLY A 62 5.25 5.35 -8.08
C GLY A 62 6.59 5.73 -7.42
N ASP A 63 6.56 6.84 -6.70
CA ASP A 63 7.72 7.36 -5.97
C ASP A 63 7.82 6.69 -4.60
N VAL A 64 8.65 5.65 -4.51
CA VAL A 64 8.85 4.90 -3.27
C VAL A 64 10.11 5.37 -2.57
N ILE A 65 9.94 5.75 -1.30
CA ILE A 65 11.07 6.02 -0.41
C ILE A 65 11.25 4.82 0.51
N VAL A 66 12.37 4.13 0.36
CA VAL A 66 12.79 3.12 1.34
C VAL A 66 13.37 3.86 2.54
N CYS A 67 12.96 3.45 3.74
CA CYS A 67 13.51 4.05 4.96
C CYS A 67 15.02 3.82 5.02
N ALA A 68 15.79 4.86 5.33
CA ALA A 68 17.26 4.76 5.44
C ALA A 68 17.73 4.08 6.73
N ALA A 69 16.90 4.11 7.77
CA ALA A 69 17.17 3.47 9.06
C ALA A 69 15.84 3.06 9.73
N MET A 70 15.93 2.07 10.63
CA MET A 70 14.79 1.57 11.40
C MET A 70 14.23 2.66 12.33
N LYS A 71 12.93 2.93 12.23
CA LYS A 71 12.23 3.90 13.09
C LYS A 71 11.43 3.16 14.18
N PRO A 72 11.03 3.79 15.29
CA PRO A 72 10.25 3.13 16.34
C PRO A 72 8.97 2.45 15.82
N GLN A 73 8.30 3.09 14.86
CA GLN A 73 7.10 2.55 14.20
C GLN A 73 7.36 1.31 13.32
N CYS A 74 8.61 1.00 13.00
CA CYS A 74 8.98 -0.17 12.21
C CYS A 74 8.99 -1.47 13.04
N THR A 75 9.10 -1.38 14.36
CA THR A 75 9.37 -2.53 15.27
C THR A 75 8.28 -3.60 15.24
N HIS A 76 7.03 -3.20 15.03
CA HIS A 76 5.87 -4.11 15.02
C HIS A 76 5.28 -4.32 13.62
N GLU A 77 5.95 -3.80 12.58
CA GLU A 77 5.48 -3.95 11.21
C GLU A 77 5.92 -5.28 10.61
N LYS A 78 4.95 -6.18 10.42
CA LYS A 78 5.20 -7.53 9.87
C LYS A 78 5.97 -7.51 8.54
N HIS A 79 5.74 -6.48 7.72
CA HIS A 79 6.33 -6.29 6.39
C HIS A 79 7.22 -5.03 6.33
N CYS A 80 8.03 -4.77 7.36
CA CYS A 80 8.98 -3.66 7.34
C CYS A 80 10.07 -3.84 6.26
N CYS A 81 10.45 -2.76 5.58
CA CYS A 81 11.56 -2.73 4.62
C CYS A 81 12.94 -3.05 5.21
N HIS A 82 13.10 -2.98 6.54
CA HIS A 82 14.32 -3.37 7.26
C HIS A 82 14.28 -4.79 7.83
N LYS A 83 13.20 -5.52 7.63
CA LYS A 83 13.14 -6.90 8.08
C LYS A 83 14.14 -7.69 7.22
N ALA A 84 15.32 -7.97 7.77
CA ALA A 84 16.27 -8.86 7.15
C ALA A 84 15.52 -10.16 6.81
N LYS A 85 15.62 -10.62 5.56
CA LYS A 85 15.07 -11.90 5.14
C LYS A 85 15.79 -12.99 5.95
N ASN A 86 15.30 -13.31 7.14
CA ASN A 86 15.55 -14.62 7.75
C ASN A 86 14.69 -15.60 6.98
N ASN A 87 15.29 -16.11 5.90
CA ASN A 87 14.84 -17.27 5.17
C ASN A 87 15.03 -18.48 6.11
N GLN A 88 13.93 -18.98 6.67
CA GLN A 88 13.71 -20.25 7.38
C GLN A 88 12.23 -20.17 7.81
N ASP A 89 11.26 -20.88 7.23
CA ASP A 89 11.23 -22.27 6.73
C ASP A 89 10.41 -22.42 5.43
#